data_AF-A0A924E1Y7-F1
#
_entry.id   AF-A0A924E1Y7-F1
#
_cell.length_a   1.000
_cell.length_b   1.000
_cell.length_c   1.000
_cell.angle_alpha   90.00
_cell.angle_beta   90.00
_cell.angle_gamma   90.00
#
_symmetry.space_group_name_H-M   'P 1'
#
loop_
_entity.id
_entity.type
_entity.pdbx_description
1 polymer ?
#
loop_
_entity_poly.entity_id
_entity_poly.type
_entity_poly.pdbx_seq_one_letter_code
_entity_poly.pdbx_strand_id
1 'polypeptide(L)'
;QRLGSYPYGTLTIAETDVAGGYGGEGVVSLGSRVLLNKQSRSTFMAHEILHSWTDRLLARGTEGEIGFLSEGLTTYLAYQYVMAQPDSDAPTLRQSMTLDYMRFHNQPQDVAIRDAQATIGPVPWFGLVYQKGAMALHDLYRSLGDKPYWSMMKGLFVTYADKSVRVADLRKLAEKASNESLGWWFDQWVDRAGSPQLALQGVKVEPLGTGFRLSGTVVQTGSIYRLKVPLVVITGDREERFQISLMRENQPFAVVVSAAPTTARLDPDYQILANRRRPPTLATTKSDSVLIVIGTQGQDLEERQAAEGLAGALAVQYQGAGTKVASMSDSVATAEDLGGAPLVLLVGRPGLNAWTEKLPELPIPLKNDRFSLKGVVYDKPSHGTMQTLLGPWRDGQVVAVYGGLGAPALRQMATLKLGQSPVEVVMAGEDRIIAAGTYPLADPEMSARLPATGVSAPSPAP
;
A
#
# COMPACT_ATOMS: atom_id res chain seq x y z
N GLN A 1 9.96 -27.58 1.76
CA GLN A 1 11.20 -27.36 2.56
C GLN A 1 10.89 -26.77 3.94
N ARG A 2 10.28 -25.57 4.05
CA ARG A 2 9.95 -24.95 5.35
C ARG A 2 8.82 -25.67 6.11
N LEU A 3 7.81 -26.19 5.40
CA LEU A 3 6.62 -26.83 6.00
C LEU A 3 6.68 -28.37 6.08
N GLY A 4 7.73 -28.99 5.53
CA GLY A 4 7.82 -30.44 5.32
C GLY A 4 7.60 -30.85 3.86
N SER A 5 7.39 -32.15 3.64
CA SER A 5 7.07 -32.74 2.34
C SER A 5 5.62 -32.45 1.95
N TYR A 6 5.34 -32.46 0.64
CA TYR A 6 3.96 -32.40 0.15
C TYR A 6 3.19 -33.62 0.64
N PRO A 7 1.96 -33.46 1.18
CA PRO A 7 1.30 -34.52 1.92
C PRO A 7 0.56 -35.54 1.06
N TYR A 8 0.36 -35.26 -0.24
CA TYR A 8 -0.35 -36.13 -1.16
C TYR A 8 0.61 -36.73 -2.20
N GLY A 9 0.24 -37.88 -2.78
CA GLY A 9 1.04 -38.53 -3.82
C GLY A 9 1.04 -37.79 -5.16
N THR A 10 -0.02 -37.03 -5.43
CA THR A 10 -0.24 -36.29 -6.68
C THR A 10 -0.80 -34.91 -6.37
N LEU A 11 -0.46 -33.92 -7.20
CA LEU A 11 -1.10 -32.62 -7.26
C LEU A 11 -1.75 -32.46 -8.63
N THR A 12 -3.06 -32.28 -8.66
CA THR A 12 -3.83 -31.98 -9.88
C THR A 12 -4.22 -30.52 -9.85
N ILE A 13 -3.92 -29.77 -10.92
CA ILE A 13 -4.35 -28.38 -11.09
C ILE A 13 -5.33 -28.34 -12.26
N ALA A 14 -6.54 -27.85 -12.02
CA ALA A 14 -7.59 -27.71 -13.03
C ALA A 14 -7.97 -26.23 -13.20
N GLU A 15 -7.93 -25.76 -14.44
CA GLU A 15 -8.54 -24.48 -14.80
C GLU A 15 -10.06 -24.65 -14.93
N THR A 16 -10.82 -23.69 -14.40
CA THR A 16 -12.29 -23.72 -14.36
C THR A 16 -12.87 -22.33 -14.61
N ASP A 17 -14.18 -22.25 -14.85
CA ASP A 17 -14.88 -20.97 -15.08
C ASP A 17 -15.32 -20.27 -13.77
N VAL A 18 -14.95 -20.78 -12.59
CA VAL A 18 -15.34 -20.18 -11.31
C VAL A 18 -14.61 -18.85 -11.07
N ALA A 19 -15.21 -17.96 -10.28
CA ALA A 19 -14.64 -16.63 -10.04
C ALA A 19 -13.38 -16.64 -9.14
N GLY A 20 -13.16 -17.70 -8.36
CA GLY A 20 -12.07 -17.84 -7.40
C GLY A 20 -11.26 -19.11 -7.61
N GLY A 21 -10.99 -19.83 -6.53
CA GLY A 21 -10.32 -21.11 -6.57
C GLY A 21 -10.69 -21.96 -5.36
N TYR A 22 -10.18 -23.19 -5.37
CA TYR A 22 -10.29 -24.12 -4.27
C TYR A 22 -9.03 -24.97 -4.25
N GLY A 23 -8.39 -25.06 -3.10
CA GLY A 23 -7.31 -25.99 -2.82
C GLY A 23 -7.73 -26.97 -1.73
N GLY A 24 -7.51 -28.26 -1.97
CA GLY A 24 -7.78 -29.28 -0.96
C GLY A 24 -7.43 -30.68 -1.47
N GLU A 25 -7.00 -31.57 -0.57
CA GLU A 25 -6.75 -33.00 -0.80
C GLU A 25 -6.14 -33.39 -2.16
N GLY A 26 -5.04 -32.72 -2.56
CA GLY A 26 -4.33 -33.06 -3.78
C GLY A 26 -4.90 -32.46 -5.07
N VAL A 27 -5.95 -31.65 -4.97
CA VAL A 27 -6.59 -30.97 -6.09
C VAL A 27 -6.63 -29.47 -5.85
N VAL A 28 -6.29 -28.71 -6.89
CA VAL A 28 -6.42 -27.25 -6.94
C VAL A 28 -7.26 -26.90 -8.16
N SER A 29 -8.37 -26.18 -7.96
CA SER A 29 -9.14 -25.57 -9.04
C SER A 29 -8.94 -24.07 -9.06
N LEU A 30 -8.72 -23.50 -10.25
CA LEU A 30 -8.43 -22.07 -10.43
C LEU A 30 -9.33 -21.49 -11.51
N GLY A 31 -9.93 -20.35 -11.22
CA GLY A 31 -10.70 -19.57 -12.19
C GLY A 31 -9.83 -19.02 -13.32
N SER A 32 -10.26 -19.16 -14.58
CA SER A 32 -9.55 -18.62 -15.75
C SER A 32 -9.22 -17.13 -15.61
N ARG A 33 -10.13 -16.34 -15.02
CA ARG A 33 -9.91 -14.89 -14.79
C ARG A 33 -8.77 -14.62 -13.81
N VAL A 34 -8.60 -15.46 -12.80
CA VAL A 34 -7.51 -15.36 -11.83
C VAL A 34 -6.19 -15.68 -12.52
N LEU A 35 -6.17 -16.71 -13.35
CA LEU A 35 -5.00 -17.06 -14.15
C LEU A 35 -4.63 -15.92 -15.10
N LEU A 36 -5.56 -15.20 -15.70
CA LEU A 36 -5.22 -14.09 -16.60
C LEU A 36 -4.55 -12.89 -15.89
N ASN A 37 -4.75 -12.71 -14.59
CA ASN A 37 -4.15 -11.60 -13.83
C ASN A 37 -2.71 -11.93 -13.39
N LYS A 38 -1.71 -11.45 -14.14
CA LYS A 38 -0.28 -11.67 -13.83
C LYS A 38 0.12 -11.23 -12.41
N GLN A 39 -0.50 -10.19 -11.86
CA GLN A 39 -0.10 -9.61 -10.57
C GLN A 39 -0.51 -10.50 -9.40
N SER A 40 -1.70 -11.11 -9.45
CA SER A 40 -2.23 -11.94 -8.37
C SER A 40 -2.09 -13.44 -8.63
N ARG A 41 -1.77 -13.88 -9.86
CA ARG A 41 -1.66 -15.30 -10.22
C ARG A 41 -0.74 -16.07 -9.28
N SER A 42 0.45 -15.54 -9.01
CA SER A 42 1.45 -16.25 -8.20
C SER A 42 1.04 -16.38 -6.73
N THR A 43 0.50 -15.32 -6.13
CA THR A 43 0.03 -15.36 -4.74
C THR A 43 -1.20 -16.25 -4.61
N PHE A 44 -2.15 -16.15 -5.54
CA PHE A 44 -3.37 -16.96 -5.51
C PHE A 44 -3.08 -18.45 -5.75
N MET A 45 -2.26 -18.78 -6.74
CA MET A 45 -1.90 -20.18 -6.98
C MET A 45 -1.12 -20.78 -5.81
N ALA A 46 -0.21 -20.00 -5.20
CA ALA A 46 0.48 -20.44 -3.99
C ALA A 46 -0.51 -20.66 -2.82
N HIS A 47 -1.51 -19.79 -2.66
CA HIS A 47 -2.57 -19.90 -1.65
C HIS A 47 -3.32 -21.23 -1.78
N GLU A 48 -3.86 -21.51 -2.97
CA GLU A 48 -4.61 -22.76 -3.18
C GLU A 48 -3.74 -24.01 -3.03
N ILE A 49 -2.48 -23.99 -3.44
CA ILE A 49 -1.57 -25.13 -3.21
C ILE A 49 -1.29 -25.31 -1.72
N LEU A 50 -1.13 -24.22 -0.96
CA LEU A 50 -0.80 -24.26 0.47
C LEU A 50 -1.94 -24.81 1.34
N HIS A 51 -3.19 -24.74 0.87
CA HIS A 51 -4.32 -25.44 1.50
C HIS A 51 -4.08 -26.94 1.67
N SER A 52 -3.24 -27.54 0.82
CA SER A 52 -2.82 -28.94 0.99
C SER A 52 -2.17 -29.25 2.35
N TRP A 53 -1.57 -28.25 3.01
CA TRP A 53 -1.02 -28.38 4.36
C TRP A 53 -1.94 -27.80 5.44
N THR A 54 -2.53 -26.61 5.20
CA THR A 54 -3.28 -25.88 6.24
C THR A 54 -4.63 -26.52 6.54
N ASP A 55 -5.32 -27.10 5.56
CA ASP A 55 -6.61 -27.76 5.80
C ASP A 55 -6.49 -28.97 6.73
N ARG A 56 -5.32 -29.62 6.72
CA ARG A 56 -5.00 -30.73 7.62
C ARG A 56 -4.89 -30.30 9.08
N LEU A 57 -4.76 -29.00 9.36
CA LEU A 57 -4.78 -28.45 10.72
C LEU A 57 -6.20 -28.26 11.27
N LEU A 58 -7.24 -28.52 10.46
CA LEU A 58 -8.63 -28.19 10.78
C LEU A 58 -9.50 -29.43 11.05
N ALA A 59 -8.88 -30.62 11.15
CA ALA A 59 -9.59 -31.89 11.30
C ALA A 59 -10.34 -31.98 12.65
N ARG A 60 -11.64 -31.60 12.63
CA ARG A 60 -12.67 -31.70 13.69
C ARG A 60 -12.71 -30.56 14.75
N GLY A 61 -13.03 -29.32 14.34
CA GLY A 61 -13.79 -28.35 15.15
C GLY A 61 -13.10 -27.04 15.63
N THR A 62 -13.68 -25.89 15.25
CA THR A 62 -14.30 -24.81 16.08
C THR A 62 -14.57 -23.60 15.15
N GLU A 63 -15.84 -23.22 14.97
CA GLU A 63 -16.28 -22.32 13.89
C GLU A 63 -15.64 -20.91 13.91
N GLY A 64 -15.21 -20.39 15.06
CA GLY A 64 -14.67 -19.02 15.16
C GLY A 64 -13.20 -18.85 14.76
N GLU A 65 -12.33 -19.82 15.07
CA GLU A 65 -10.87 -19.70 14.86
C GLU A 65 -10.40 -20.24 13.51
N ILE A 66 -11.24 -21.04 12.83
CA ILE A 66 -10.93 -21.70 11.55
C ILE A 66 -10.52 -20.69 10.49
N GLY A 67 -11.20 -19.55 10.39
CA GLY A 67 -10.87 -18.54 9.38
C GLY A 67 -9.41 -18.08 9.47
N PHE A 68 -8.93 -17.76 10.67
CA PHE A 68 -7.57 -17.28 10.85
C PHE A 68 -6.52 -18.37 10.58
N LEU A 69 -6.75 -19.58 11.09
CA LEU A 69 -5.81 -20.70 10.98
C LEU A 69 -5.85 -21.39 9.61
N SER A 70 -6.95 -21.24 8.87
CA SER A 70 -7.09 -21.61 7.46
C SER A 70 -6.60 -20.46 6.58
N GLU A 71 -7.45 -19.46 6.37
CA GLU A 71 -7.28 -18.47 5.32
C GLU A 71 -6.20 -17.44 5.66
N GLY A 72 -6.16 -16.95 6.89
CA GLY A 72 -5.12 -15.99 7.33
C GLY A 72 -3.73 -16.60 7.26
N LEU A 73 -3.57 -17.84 7.73
CA LEU A 73 -2.32 -18.58 7.69
C LEU A 73 -1.89 -18.94 6.27
N THR A 74 -2.80 -19.47 5.45
CA THR A 74 -2.53 -19.78 4.04
C THR A 74 -2.15 -18.52 3.27
N THR A 75 -2.89 -17.42 3.47
CA THR A 75 -2.59 -16.11 2.84
C THR A 75 -1.18 -15.67 3.20
N TYR A 76 -0.83 -15.66 4.49
CA TYR A 76 0.52 -15.26 4.91
C TYR A 76 1.60 -16.10 4.26
N LEU A 77 1.45 -17.44 4.27
CA LEU A 77 2.43 -18.35 3.69
C LEU A 77 2.58 -18.15 2.17
N ALA A 78 1.49 -17.89 1.47
CA ALA A 78 1.49 -17.61 0.04
C ALA A 78 2.23 -16.30 -0.26
N TYR A 79 1.93 -15.24 0.49
CA TYR A 79 2.62 -13.97 0.38
C TYR A 79 4.11 -14.09 0.73
N GLN A 80 4.48 -14.81 1.79
CA GLN A 80 5.87 -15.07 2.14
C GLN A 80 6.62 -15.82 1.03
N TYR A 81 5.98 -16.79 0.38
CA TYR A 81 6.57 -17.50 -0.76
C TYR A 81 6.84 -16.57 -1.94
N VAL A 82 5.88 -15.69 -2.27
CA VAL A 82 6.04 -14.74 -3.38
C VAL A 82 7.04 -13.64 -3.04
N MET A 83 7.00 -13.08 -1.83
CA MET A 83 7.95 -12.07 -1.34
C MET A 83 9.39 -12.60 -1.20
N ALA A 84 9.58 -13.91 -1.17
CA ALA A 84 10.91 -14.52 -1.15
C ALA A 84 11.50 -14.72 -2.56
N GLN A 85 10.74 -14.45 -3.63
CA GLN A 85 11.25 -14.55 -5.00
C GLN A 85 12.17 -13.36 -5.31
N PRO A 86 13.26 -13.56 -6.10
CA PRO A 86 14.23 -12.51 -6.40
C PRO A 86 13.63 -11.23 -6.99
N ASP A 87 12.63 -11.37 -7.87
CA ASP A 87 12.02 -10.26 -8.60
C ASP A 87 10.76 -9.70 -7.92
N SER A 88 10.52 -10.10 -6.66
CA SER A 88 9.31 -9.70 -5.95
C SER A 88 9.38 -8.27 -5.42
N ASP A 89 8.24 -7.59 -5.48
CA ASP A 89 8.03 -6.28 -4.88
C ASP A 89 7.26 -6.44 -3.57
N ALA A 90 7.98 -6.89 -2.54
CA ALA A 90 7.41 -7.21 -1.24
C ALA A 90 6.72 -6.00 -0.55
N PRO A 91 7.25 -4.76 -0.62
CA PRO A 91 6.54 -3.58 -0.14
C PRO A 91 5.16 -3.39 -0.80
N THR A 92 5.08 -3.46 -2.14
CA THR A 92 3.81 -3.30 -2.85
C THR A 92 2.79 -4.40 -2.50
N LEU A 93 3.26 -5.64 -2.31
CA LEU A 93 2.39 -6.73 -1.87
C LEU A 93 1.79 -6.47 -0.48
N ARG A 94 2.59 -6.03 0.50
CA ARG A 94 2.09 -5.68 1.84
C ARG A 94 1.21 -4.43 1.83
N GLN A 95 1.51 -3.47 0.96
CA GLN A 95 0.66 -2.32 0.73
C GLN A 95 -0.73 -2.77 0.26
N SER A 96 -0.80 -3.68 -0.71
CA SER A 96 -2.08 -4.22 -1.20
C SER A 96 -2.89 -4.84 -0.07
N MET A 97 -2.28 -5.72 0.74
CA MET A 97 -2.98 -6.35 1.87
C MET A 97 -3.48 -5.30 2.86
N THR A 98 -2.65 -4.29 3.19
CA THR A 98 -3.01 -3.21 4.10
C THR A 98 -4.23 -2.44 3.58
N LEU A 99 -4.22 -2.03 2.31
CA LEU A 99 -5.30 -1.23 1.74
C LEU A 99 -6.58 -2.05 1.51
N ASP A 100 -6.47 -3.34 1.21
CA ASP A 100 -7.60 -4.26 1.10
C ASP A 100 -8.30 -4.45 2.46
N TYR A 101 -7.54 -4.48 3.56
CA TYR A 101 -8.12 -4.43 4.90
C TYR A 101 -8.82 -3.09 5.17
N MET A 102 -8.17 -1.95 4.89
CA MET A 102 -8.77 -0.61 5.11
C MET A 102 -10.01 -0.36 4.25
N ARG A 103 -10.20 -1.10 3.16
CA ARG A 103 -11.41 -1.00 2.32
C ARG A 103 -12.68 -1.35 3.10
N PHE A 104 -12.58 -2.25 4.08
CA PHE A 104 -13.74 -2.79 4.79
C PHE A 104 -13.72 -2.51 6.29
N HIS A 105 -12.54 -2.20 6.86
CA HIS A 105 -12.33 -2.14 8.32
C HIS A 105 -11.72 -0.82 8.77
N ASN A 106 -12.47 0.26 8.54
CA ASN A 106 -12.18 1.55 9.18
C ASN A 106 -13.05 1.72 10.43
N GLN A 107 -12.44 2.20 11.52
CA GLN A 107 -13.12 2.44 12.79
C GLN A 107 -14.34 3.37 12.61
N PRO A 108 -15.43 3.18 13.39
CA PRO A 108 -15.49 2.47 14.68
C PRO A 108 -16.11 1.05 14.68
N GLN A 109 -16.47 0.47 13.54
CA GLN A 109 -17.23 -0.81 13.48
C GLN A 109 -16.37 -2.06 13.20
N ASP A 110 -15.11 -2.06 13.62
CA ASP A 110 -14.22 -3.22 13.40
C ASP A 110 -14.46 -4.32 14.46
N VAL A 111 -14.11 -5.56 14.14
CA VAL A 111 -14.27 -6.73 15.01
C VAL A 111 -12.96 -7.49 15.21
N ALA A 112 -12.87 -8.27 16.28
CA ALA A 112 -11.72 -9.14 16.50
C ALA A 112 -11.70 -10.27 15.47
N ILE A 113 -10.50 -10.75 15.09
CA ILE A 113 -10.37 -11.88 14.17
C ILE A 113 -11.11 -13.10 14.72
N ARG A 114 -10.99 -13.34 16.04
CA ARG A 114 -11.66 -14.44 16.75
C ARG A 114 -13.19 -14.45 16.57
N ASP A 115 -13.79 -13.26 16.48
CA ASP A 115 -15.25 -13.11 16.45
C ASP A 115 -15.79 -12.91 15.02
N ALA A 116 -14.90 -12.80 14.04
CA ALA A 116 -15.23 -12.40 12.67
C ALA A 116 -16.31 -13.29 12.03
N GLN A 117 -16.18 -14.62 12.16
CA GLN A 117 -17.09 -15.57 11.53
C GLN A 117 -18.54 -15.41 11.99
N ALA A 118 -18.74 -15.05 13.26
CA ALA A 118 -20.07 -14.91 13.86
C ALA A 118 -20.64 -13.49 13.71
N THR A 119 -19.80 -12.49 13.44
CA THR A 119 -20.18 -11.07 13.62
C THR A 119 -20.37 -10.31 12.31
N ILE A 120 -19.67 -10.69 11.23
CA ILE A 120 -19.65 -9.91 9.99
C ILE A 120 -19.97 -10.75 8.75
N GLY A 121 -20.52 -10.09 7.73
CA GLY A 121 -20.80 -10.71 6.44
C GLY A 121 -19.53 -11.07 5.65
N PRO A 122 -19.66 -11.84 4.55
CA PRO A 122 -18.53 -12.45 3.85
C PRO A 122 -17.51 -11.44 3.32
N VAL A 123 -17.96 -10.31 2.78
CA VAL A 123 -17.07 -9.32 2.16
C VAL A 123 -16.13 -8.64 3.18
N PRO A 124 -16.63 -8.05 4.29
CA PRO A 124 -15.77 -7.62 5.38
C PRO A 124 -14.95 -8.77 5.96
N TRP A 125 -15.52 -9.97 6.10
CA TRP A 125 -14.80 -11.12 6.64
C TRP A 125 -13.52 -11.44 5.87
N PHE A 126 -13.53 -11.39 4.53
CA PHE A 126 -12.33 -11.58 3.70
C PHE A 126 -11.23 -10.57 4.04
N GLY A 127 -11.55 -9.28 4.11
CA GLY A 127 -10.58 -8.23 4.45
C GLY A 127 -9.95 -8.43 5.83
N LEU A 128 -10.74 -8.85 6.82
CA LEU A 128 -10.25 -9.07 8.18
C LEU A 128 -9.40 -10.35 8.28
N VAL A 129 -9.97 -11.48 7.88
CA VAL A 129 -9.34 -12.78 8.12
C VAL A 129 -8.12 -13.00 7.24
N TYR A 130 -8.19 -12.67 5.94
CA TYR A 130 -7.08 -12.87 5.03
C TYR A 130 -6.00 -11.83 5.27
N GLN A 131 -6.37 -10.54 5.25
CA GLN A 131 -5.38 -9.46 5.21
C GLN A 131 -4.85 -9.11 6.60
N LYS A 132 -5.71 -8.83 7.59
CA LYS A 132 -5.25 -8.60 8.98
C LYS A 132 -4.64 -9.88 9.55
N GLY A 133 -5.24 -11.04 9.28
CA GLY A 133 -4.66 -12.32 9.69
C GLY A 133 -3.25 -12.52 9.14
N ALA A 134 -3.04 -12.27 7.84
CA ALA A 134 -1.72 -12.41 7.25
C ALA A 134 -0.71 -11.38 7.77
N MET A 135 -1.10 -10.12 7.90
CA MET A 135 -0.20 -9.09 8.45
C MET A 135 0.10 -9.28 9.94
N ALA A 136 -0.82 -9.85 10.72
CA ALA A 136 -0.53 -10.25 12.08
C ALA A 136 0.56 -11.32 12.08
N LEU A 137 0.42 -12.40 11.31
CA LEU A 137 1.45 -13.43 11.20
C LEU A 137 2.81 -12.88 10.71
N HIS A 138 2.78 -11.85 9.85
CA HIS A 138 3.98 -11.11 9.46
C HIS A 138 4.63 -10.37 10.62
N ASP A 139 3.84 -9.66 11.45
CA ASP A 139 4.32 -9.02 12.67
C ASP A 139 4.87 -10.04 13.68
N LEU A 140 4.25 -11.23 13.80
CA LEU A 140 4.77 -12.32 14.63
C LEU A 140 6.12 -12.81 14.10
N TYR A 141 6.26 -13.04 12.79
CA TYR A 141 7.55 -13.38 12.17
C TYR A 141 8.62 -12.33 12.47
N ARG A 142 8.28 -11.04 12.35
CA ARG A 142 9.21 -9.94 12.67
C ARG A 142 9.57 -9.88 14.15
N SER A 143 8.63 -10.20 15.03
CA SER A 143 8.83 -10.20 16.47
C SER A 143 9.73 -11.35 16.92
N LEU A 144 9.53 -12.55 16.36
CA LEU A 144 10.27 -13.77 16.71
C LEU A 144 11.61 -13.90 15.98
N GLY A 145 11.71 -13.35 14.76
CA GLY A 145 12.82 -13.59 13.84
C GLY A 145 12.72 -14.93 13.10
N ASP A 146 13.59 -15.12 12.10
CA ASP A 146 13.49 -16.22 11.13
C ASP A 146 13.54 -17.61 11.78
N LYS A 147 14.56 -17.89 12.59
CA LYS A 147 14.77 -19.24 13.14
C LYS A 147 13.64 -19.68 14.10
N PRO A 148 13.25 -18.89 15.13
CA PRO A 148 12.16 -19.28 16.02
C PRO A 148 10.82 -19.40 15.28
N TYR A 149 10.52 -18.48 14.36
CA TYR A 149 9.27 -18.51 13.62
C TYR A 149 9.13 -19.78 12.77
N TRP A 150 10.14 -20.13 11.98
CA TRP A 150 10.06 -21.34 11.14
C TRP A 150 10.15 -22.63 11.96
N SER A 151 10.78 -22.61 13.14
CA SER A 151 10.72 -23.72 14.08
C SER A 151 9.29 -23.92 14.61
N MET A 152 8.60 -22.83 14.98
CA MET A 152 7.18 -22.86 15.36
C MET A 152 6.32 -23.40 14.23
N MET A 153 6.47 -22.88 13.00
CA MET A 153 5.67 -23.32 11.85
C MET A 153 5.89 -24.79 11.51
N LYS A 154 7.13 -25.28 11.54
CA LYS A 154 7.40 -26.70 11.36
C LYS A 154 6.77 -27.55 12.47
N GLY A 155 6.86 -27.09 13.72
CA GLY A 155 6.21 -27.73 14.87
C GLY A 155 4.69 -27.82 14.72
N LEU A 156 4.06 -26.76 14.21
CA LEU A 156 2.63 -26.69 13.92
C LEU A 156 2.23 -27.79 12.93
N PHE A 157 2.80 -27.78 11.73
CA PHE A 157 2.41 -28.73 10.67
C PHE A 157 2.78 -30.18 10.99
N VAL A 158 3.84 -30.44 11.75
CA VAL A 158 4.21 -31.81 12.15
C VAL A 158 3.34 -32.33 13.30
N THR A 159 3.05 -31.50 14.30
CA THR A 159 2.33 -31.95 15.51
C THR A 159 0.84 -32.06 15.30
N TYR A 160 0.27 -31.13 14.50
CA TYR A 160 -1.16 -30.97 14.28
C TYR A 160 -1.63 -31.44 12.90
N ALA A 161 -0.79 -32.14 12.11
CA ALA A 161 -1.27 -32.82 10.92
C ALA A 161 -2.44 -33.76 11.26
N ASP A 162 -3.56 -33.59 10.56
CA ASP A 162 -4.83 -34.30 10.71
C ASP A 162 -5.45 -34.19 12.12
N LYS A 163 -5.17 -33.08 12.82
CA LYS A 163 -5.77 -32.74 14.12
C LYS A 163 -6.29 -31.31 14.07
N SER A 164 -7.30 -31.00 14.86
CA SER A 164 -7.71 -29.61 15.08
C SER A 164 -6.69 -28.85 15.91
N VAL A 165 -6.20 -27.75 15.35
CA VAL A 165 -5.42 -26.74 16.06
C VAL A 165 -6.31 -25.57 16.50
N ARG A 166 -5.98 -24.98 17.66
CA ARG A 166 -6.58 -23.73 18.14
C ARG A 166 -5.55 -22.61 18.17
N VAL A 167 -6.00 -21.37 18.25
CA VAL A 167 -5.08 -20.22 18.40
C VAL A 167 -4.21 -20.35 19.66
N ALA A 168 -4.78 -20.89 20.75
CA ALA A 168 -4.03 -21.15 21.99
C ALA A 168 -2.88 -22.17 21.80
N ASP A 169 -3.02 -23.10 20.86
CA ASP A 169 -1.99 -24.09 20.55
C ASP A 169 -0.88 -23.47 19.69
N LEU A 170 -1.23 -22.61 18.72
CA LEU A 170 -0.26 -21.78 18.00
C LEU A 170 0.54 -20.90 18.97
N ARG A 171 -0.13 -20.27 19.94
CA ARG A 171 0.53 -19.48 21.00
C ARG A 171 1.57 -20.30 21.76
N LYS A 172 1.21 -21.49 22.24
CA LYS A 172 2.16 -22.35 22.98
C LYS A 172 3.38 -22.72 22.13
N LEU A 173 3.18 -23.01 20.84
CA LEU A 173 4.29 -23.28 19.92
C LEU A 173 5.19 -22.06 19.74
N ALA A 174 4.60 -20.87 19.61
CA ALA A 174 5.32 -19.61 19.49
C ALA A 174 6.15 -19.32 20.73
N GLU A 175 5.54 -19.38 21.93
CA GLU A 175 6.20 -19.15 23.22
C GLU A 175 7.33 -20.16 23.46
N LYS A 176 7.11 -21.44 23.10
CA LYS A 176 8.14 -22.48 23.18
C LYS A 176 9.31 -22.22 22.23
N ALA A 177 9.05 -21.74 21.03
CA ALA A 177 10.09 -21.50 20.03
C ALA A 177 10.91 -20.25 20.33
N SER A 178 10.28 -19.22 20.92
CA SER A 178 10.92 -17.94 21.23
C SER A 178 11.49 -17.86 22.65
N ASN A 179 11.00 -18.70 23.57
CA ASN A 179 11.25 -18.58 25.01
C ASN A 179 10.77 -17.24 25.59
N GLU A 180 9.70 -16.66 25.02
CA GLU A 180 9.08 -15.41 25.45
C GLU A 180 7.58 -15.61 25.72
N SER A 181 7.01 -14.83 26.63
CA SER A 181 5.56 -14.77 26.81
C SER A 181 4.93 -13.91 25.72
N LEU A 182 3.97 -14.48 24.98
CA LEU A 182 3.37 -13.85 23.80
C LEU A 182 1.88 -13.58 23.95
N GLY A 183 1.29 -13.77 25.13
CA GLY A 183 -0.13 -13.48 25.37
C GLY A 183 -0.56 -12.10 24.87
N TRP A 184 0.22 -11.06 25.20
CA TRP A 184 0.01 -9.69 24.73
C TRP A 184 -0.08 -9.55 23.20
N TRP A 185 0.62 -10.42 22.45
CA TRP A 185 0.64 -10.39 20.99
C TRP A 185 -0.68 -10.95 20.43
N PHE A 186 -1.17 -12.05 20.98
CA PHE A 186 -2.46 -12.64 20.59
C PHE A 186 -3.62 -11.73 21.01
N ASP A 187 -3.53 -11.14 22.21
CA ASP A 187 -4.52 -10.18 22.71
C ASP A 187 -4.67 -9.00 21.73
N GLN A 188 -3.56 -8.42 21.25
CA GLN A 188 -3.61 -7.24 20.39
C GLN A 188 -4.03 -7.53 18.94
N TRP A 189 -3.68 -8.70 18.39
CA TRP A 189 -3.85 -8.97 16.95
C TRP A 189 -5.02 -9.88 16.63
N VAL A 190 -5.32 -10.85 17.50
CA VAL A 190 -6.37 -11.86 17.27
C VAL A 190 -7.63 -11.50 18.03
N ASP A 191 -7.49 -11.10 19.28
CA ASP A 191 -8.62 -10.94 20.22
C ASP A 191 -9.14 -9.50 20.31
N ARG A 192 -8.45 -8.54 19.67
CA ARG A 192 -8.83 -7.12 19.65
C ARG A 192 -9.18 -6.63 18.25
N ALA A 193 -10.28 -5.89 18.17
CA ALA A 193 -10.71 -5.17 16.98
C ALA A 193 -9.78 -3.99 16.65
N GLY A 194 -9.73 -3.58 15.38
CA GLY A 194 -8.96 -2.44 14.93
C GLY A 194 -7.54 -2.79 14.50
N SER A 195 -6.79 -1.73 14.20
CA SER A 195 -5.38 -1.74 13.82
C SER A 195 -4.67 -0.52 14.45
N PRO A 196 -3.34 -0.53 14.59
CA PRO A 196 -2.58 0.61 15.10
C PRO A 196 -2.82 1.88 14.27
N GLN A 197 -3.13 3.00 14.89
CA GLN A 197 -3.16 4.32 14.24
C GLN A 197 -1.91 5.07 14.64
N LEU A 198 -1.02 5.37 13.68
CA LEU A 198 0.31 5.90 13.96
C LEU A 198 0.49 7.28 13.32
N ALA A 199 1.11 8.21 14.04
CA ALA A 199 1.49 9.50 13.51
C ALA A 199 2.90 9.93 13.96
N LEU A 200 3.63 10.65 13.10
CA LEU A 200 4.83 11.39 13.46
C LEU A 200 4.46 12.81 13.89
N GLN A 201 4.89 13.21 15.09
CA GLN A 201 4.65 14.54 15.61
C GLN A 201 5.93 15.20 16.10
N GLY A 202 6.00 16.52 15.95
CA GLY A 202 7.07 17.35 16.51
C GLY A 202 8.47 16.98 16.02
N VAL A 203 8.59 16.53 14.77
CA VAL A 203 9.88 16.11 14.20
C VAL A 203 10.80 17.32 14.04
N LYS A 204 11.99 17.26 14.63
CA LYS A 204 13.00 18.32 14.65
C LYS A 204 14.36 17.77 14.26
N VAL A 205 15.17 18.64 13.67
CA VAL A 205 16.55 18.37 13.25
C VAL A 205 17.47 19.32 13.98
N GLU A 206 18.51 18.79 14.61
CA GLU A 206 19.57 19.55 15.25
C GLU A 206 20.92 19.13 14.64
N PRO A 207 21.74 20.07 14.14
CA PRO A 207 23.10 19.74 13.71
C PRO A 207 23.93 19.28 14.92
N LEU A 208 24.77 18.27 14.71
CA LEU A 208 25.75 17.81 15.68
C LEU A 208 27.17 18.16 15.19
N GLY A 209 28.19 17.97 16.03
CA GLY A 209 29.59 18.08 15.59
C GLY A 209 29.93 17.16 14.42
N THR A 210 29.25 16.01 14.33
CA THR A 210 29.26 15.10 13.18
C THR A 210 27.85 14.58 12.94
N GLY A 211 27.27 14.87 11.77
CA GLY A 211 25.92 14.45 11.40
C GLY A 211 24.81 15.32 12.01
N PHE A 212 23.59 14.78 12.04
CA PHE A 212 22.40 15.48 12.52
C PHE A 212 21.60 14.57 13.46
N ARG A 213 21.05 15.15 14.52
CA ARG A 213 20.07 14.48 15.38
C ARG A 213 18.67 14.76 14.85
N LEU A 214 17.98 13.72 14.43
CA LEU A 214 16.54 13.75 14.17
C LEU A 214 15.82 13.28 15.43
N SER A 215 14.89 14.07 15.96
CA SER A 215 14.08 13.71 17.12
C SER A 215 12.61 14.02 16.90
N GLY A 216 11.73 13.35 17.62
CA GLY A 216 10.28 13.55 17.54
C GLY A 216 9.53 12.55 18.40
N THR A 217 8.22 12.45 18.17
CA THR A 217 7.35 11.50 18.85
C THR A 217 6.57 10.70 17.83
N VAL A 218 6.55 9.37 17.99
CA VAL A 218 5.57 8.51 17.36
C VAL A 218 4.36 8.44 18.29
N VAL A 219 3.21 8.89 17.80
CA VAL A 219 1.95 8.91 18.54
C VAL A 219 1.07 7.78 18.07
N GLN A 220 0.46 7.06 19.00
CA GLN A 220 -0.60 6.09 18.76
C GLN A 220 -1.93 6.66 19.20
N THR A 221 -2.97 6.57 18.39
CA THR A 221 -4.34 6.94 18.79
C THR A 221 -5.24 5.71 18.91
N GLY A 222 -6.26 5.79 19.76
CA GLY A 222 -7.15 4.67 20.05
C GLY A 222 -6.46 3.58 20.89
N SER A 223 -6.47 2.34 20.41
CA SER A 223 -5.84 1.22 21.12
C SER A 223 -4.32 1.23 20.95
N ILE A 224 -3.59 1.14 22.07
CA ILE A 224 -2.13 1.12 22.06
C ILE A 224 -1.64 -0.28 21.68
N TYR A 225 -0.71 -0.33 20.73
CA TYR A 225 -0.04 -1.57 20.30
C TYR A 225 1.42 -1.57 20.76
N ARG A 226 1.96 -2.78 20.94
CA ARG A 226 3.39 -3.01 21.16
C ARG A 226 4.02 -3.41 19.84
N LEU A 227 4.82 -2.53 19.26
CA LEU A 227 5.30 -2.66 17.88
C LEU A 227 6.78 -2.32 17.75
N LYS A 228 7.46 -2.95 16.79
CA LYS A 228 8.75 -2.48 16.26
C LYS A 228 8.50 -1.84 14.90
N VAL A 229 8.49 -0.51 14.85
CA VAL A 229 8.11 0.24 13.64
C VAL A 229 9.38 0.73 12.92
N PRO A 230 9.55 0.41 11.62
CA PRO A 230 10.64 0.99 10.84
C PRO A 230 10.51 2.51 10.76
N LEU A 231 11.63 3.21 10.89
CA LEU A 231 11.74 4.63 10.56
C LEU A 231 12.80 4.75 9.45
N VAL A 232 12.42 5.31 8.31
CA VAL A 232 13.35 5.58 7.20
C VAL A 232 13.54 7.08 7.10
N VAL A 233 14.80 7.51 7.10
CA VAL A 233 15.19 8.90 6.98
C VAL A 233 15.95 9.07 5.67
N ILE A 234 15.49 10.01 4.85
CA ILE A 234 16.14 10.34 3.57
C ILE A 234 17.18 11.44 3.83
N THR A 235 18.43 11.15 3.53
CA THR A 235 19.57 12.07 3.66
C THR A 235 20.26 12.25 2.30
N GLY A 236 19.95 13.36 1.62
CA GLY A 236 20.33 13.54 0.22
C GLY A 236 19.70 12.44 -0.65
N ASP A 237 20.53 11.66 -1.35
CA ASP A 237 20.10 10.54 -2.19
C ASP A 237 20.15 9.17 -1.49
N ARG A 238 20.31 9.15 -0.15
CA ARG A 238 20.42 7.91 0.64
C ARG A 238 19.25 7.72 1.57
N GLU A 239 18.95 6.45 1.87
CA GLU A 239 18.03 6.06 2.93
C GLU A 239 18.81 5.50 4.12
N GLU A 240 18.56 6.06 5.30
CA GLU A 240 19.05 5.53 6.58
C GLU A 240 17.86 4.93 7.34
N ARG A 241 18.00 3.68 7.81
CA ARG A 241 16.90 2.88 8.35
C ARG A 241 17.09 2.57 9.83
N PHE A 242 16.06 2.84 10.63
CA PHE A 242 16.02 2.65 12.07
C PHE A 242 14.80 1.81 12.48
N GLN A 243 14.79 1.35 13.73
CA GLN A 243 13.65 0.66 14.33
C GLN A 243 13.25 1.39 15.61
N ILE A 244 11.99 1.79 15.71
CA ILE A 244 11.43 2.43 16.91
C ILE A 244 10.54 1.42 17.62
N SER A 245 10.81 1.16 18.90
CA SER A 245 9.97 0.29 19.73
C SER A 245 8.86 1.11 20.37
N LEU A 246 7.61 0.85 19.99
CA LEU A 246 6.43 1.50 20.54
C LEU A 246 5.85 0.64 21.66
N MET A 247 5.71 1.22 22.86
CA MET A 247 5.14 0.54 24.03
C MET A 247 4.05 1.37 24.73
N ARG A 248 3.87 2.62 24.30
CA ARG A 248 2.98 3.62 24.90
C ARG A 248 2.36 4.50 23.82
N GLU A 249 1.36 5.27 24.22
CA GLU A 249 0.66 6.24 23.36
C GLU A 249 1.62 7.25 22.73
N ASN A 250 2.47 7.89 23.53
CA ASN A 250 3.44 8.87 23.07
C ASN A 250 4.86 8.31 23.22
N GLN A 251 5.46 7.87 22.13
CA GLN A 251 6.81 7.29 22.11
C GLN A 251 7.82 8.28 21.51
N PRO A 252 8.59 9.01 22.34
CA PRO A 252 9.70 9.82 21.84
C PRO A 252 10.77 8.94 21.19
N PHE A 253 11.39 9.46 20.14
CA PHE A 253 12.56 8.89 19.48
C PHE A 253 13.61 9.96 19.22
N ALA A 254 14.87 9.51 19.15
CA ALA A 254 15.98 10.30 18.63
C ALA A 254 16.94 9.36 17.90
N VAL A 255 17.32 9.72 16.68
CA VAL A 255 18.27 8.99 15.84
C VAL A 255 19.32 9.96 15.30
N VAL A 256 20.53 9.46 15.07
CA VAL A 256 21.61 10.24 14.46
C VAL A 256 21.73 9.79 13.01
N VAL A 257 21.74 10.76 12.10
CA VAL A 257 21.90 10.53 10.66
C VAL A 257 23.15 11.22 10.13
N SER A 258 23.70 10.69 9.05
CA SER A 258 25.01 11.09 8.54
C SER A 258 25.02 12.44 7.81
N ALA A 259 23.90 12.85 7.22
CA ALA A 259 23.75 14.10 6.49
C ALA A 259 22.39 14.76 6.78
N ALA A 260 22.19 15.99 6.29
CA ALA A 260 20.98 16.77 6.57
C ALA A 260 19.74 16.00 6.05
N PRO A 261 18.80 15.62 6.93
CA PRO A 261 17.63 14.86 6.52
C PRO A 261 16.61 15.76 5.83
N THR A 262 16.03 15.29 4.73
CA THR A 262 14.97 16.00 3.99
C THR A 262 13.59 15.45 4.32
N THR A 263 13.51 14.16 4.65
CA THR A 263 12.25 13.47 4.93
C THR A 263 12.44 12.37 5.97
N ALA A 264 11.46 12.18 6.84
CA ALA A 264 11.33 11.02 7.71
C ALA A 264 9.99 10.31 7.43
N ARG A 265 10.02 8.98 7.27
CA ARG A 265 8.84 8.16 6.96
C ARG A 265 8.76 6.98 7.94
N LEU A 266 7.64 6.83 8.65
CA LEU A 266 7.37 5.62 9.40
C LEU A 266 6.84 4.53 8.47
N ASP A 267 7.42 3.34 8.61
CA ASP A 267 7.01 2.11 7.96
C ASP A 267 6.72 2.25 6.44
N PRO A 268 7.60 2.85 5.63
CA PRO A 268 7.31 3.07 4.20
C PRO A 268 7.15 1.76 3.41
N ASP A 269 7.66 0.64 3.94
CA ASP A 269 7.56 -0.68 3.30
C ASP A 269 6.35 -1.50 3.77
N TYR A 270 5.40 -0.89 4.49
CA TYR A 270 4.18 -1.54 4.98
C TYR A 270 4.48 -2.82 5.80
N GLN A 271 5.45 -2.79 6.70
CA GLN A 271 5.79 -3.91 7.57
C GLN A 271 4.80 -4.07 8.73
N ILE A 272 3.98 -3.05 9.00
CA ILE A 272 2.93 -3.04 10.01
C ILE A 272 1.60 -2.80 9.31
N LEU A 273 0.56 -3.54 9.71
CA LEU A 273 -0.83 -3.20 9.35
C LEU A 273 -1.30 -1.98 10.15
N ALA A 274 -0.68 -0.83 9.94
CA ALA A 274 -1.14 0.41 10.52
C ALA A 274 -2.35 0.91 9.73
N ASN A 275 -3.34 1.47 10.42
CA ASN A 275 -4.40 2.24 9.80
C ASN A 275 -3.77 3.37 9.00
N ARG A 276 -4.12 3.43 7.72
CA ARG A 276 -3.59 4.38 6.76
C ARG A 276 -4.72 4.93 5.95
N ARG A 277 -4.61 6.20 5.60
CA ARG A 277 -5.57 6.79 4.66
C ARG A 277 -5.41 6.09 3.32
N ARG A 278 -6.48 5.45 2.85
CA ARG A 278 -6.49 4.90 1.50
C ARG A 278 -6.49 6.07 0.52
N PRO A 279 -5.54 6.12 -0.43
CA PRO A 279 -5.59 7.08 -1.50
C PRO A 279 -6.91 6.97 -2.28
N PRO A 280 -7.55 8.09 -2.63
CA PRO A 280 -8.75 8.04 -3.47
C PRO A 280 -8.40 7.47 -4.84
N THR A 281 -9.28 6.65 -5.43
CA THR A 281 -9.22 6.27 -6.85
C THR A 281 -10.34 6.95 -7.61
N LEU A 282 -10.20 7.14 -8.92
CA LEU A 282 -11.26 7.78 -9.71
C LEU A 282 -12.55 6.95 -9.72
N ALA A 283 -12.46 5.62 -9.67
CA ALA A 283 -13.63 4.75 -9.55
C ALA A 283 -14.40 4.91 -8.22
N THR A 284 -13.71 5.25 -7.13
CA THR A 284 -14.34 5.45 -5.81
C THR A 284 -14.67 6.90 -5.51
N THR A 285 -14.17 7.84 -6.32
CA THR A 285 -14.38 9.27 -6.11
C THR A 285 -15.70 9.69 -6.74
N LYS A 286 -16.74 9.77 -5.91
CA LYS A 286 -17.99 10.41 -6.31
C LYS A 286 -17.82 11.92 -6.23
N SER A 287 -18.10 12.63 -7.31
CA SER A 287 -18.08 14.09 -7.33
C SER A 287 -19.26 14.66 -8.09
N ASP A 288 -19.91 15.65 -7.49
CA ASP A 288 -20.95 16.47 -8.10
C ASP A 288 -20.37 17.61 -8.95
N SER A 289 -19.06 17.87 -8.82
CA SER A 289 -18.34 18.85 -9.62
C SER A 289 -16.89 18.44 -9.92
N VAL A 290 -16.44 18.70 -11.14
CA VAL A 290 -15.10 18.39 -11.62
C VAL A 290 -14.50 19.63 -12.23
N LEU A 291 -13.31 20.02 -11.77
CA LEU A 291 -12.51 21.06 -12.39
C LEU A 291 -11.37 20.44 -13.16
N ILE A 292 -11.26 20.78 -14.45
CA ILE A 292 -10.14 20.40 -15.30
C ILE A 292 -9.22 21.61 -15.48
N VAL A 293 -7.97 21.49 -15.06
CA VAL A 293 -6.96 22.54 -15.16
C VAL A 293 -5.93 22.14 -16.21
N ILE A 294 -5.94 22.84 -17.33
CA ILE A 294 -5.09 22.57 -18.48
C ILE A 294 -3.75 23.29 -18.29
N GLY A 295 -2.64 22.54 -18.29
CA GLY A 295 -1.31 23.12 -18.27
C GLY A 295 -1.03 23.89 -19.56
N THR A 296 -0.71 25.18 -19.42
CA THR A 296 -0.41 26.07 -20.54
C THR A 296 0.95 26.74 -20.42
N GLN A 297 1.77 26.37 -19.44
CA GLN A 297 3.16 26.85 -19.39
C GLN A 297 3.95 26.25 -20.56
N GLY A 298 4.91 27.00 -21.10
CA GLY A 298 5.71 26.58 -22.25
C GLY A 298 5.14 27.06 -23.59
N GLN A 299 5.94 26.95 -24.65
CA GLN A 299 5.60 27.45 -26.00
C GLN A 299 5.27 26.34 -27.00
N ASP A 300 5.16 25.08 -26.56
CA ASP A 300 4.83 23.96 -27.45
C ASP A 300 3.33 23.92 -27.74
N LEU A 301 2.97 24.34 -28.96
CA LEU A 301 1.59 24.37 -29.43
C LEU A 301 0.99 22.96 -29.55
N GLU A 302 1.79 21.95 -29.93
CA GLU A 302 1.30 20.59 -30.16
C GLU A 302 0.91 19.94 -28.83
N GLU A 303 1.72 20.12 -27.80
CA GLU A 303 1.42 19.63 -26.45
C GLU A 303 0.21 20.31 -25.85
N ARG A 304 0.09 21.63 -26.03
CA ARG A 304 -1.06 22.38 -25.58
C ARG A 304 -2.34 21.88 -26.23
N GLN A 305 -2.34 21.68 -27.54
CA GLN A 305 -3.47 21.11 -28.27
C GLN A 305 -3.80 19.68 -27.79
N ALA A 306 -2.79 18.87 -27.49
CA ALA A 306 -3.00 17.54 -26.94
C ALA A 306 -3.58 17.56 -25.51
N ALA A 307 -3.15 18.50 -24.67
CA ALA A 307 -3.70 18.71 -23.32
C ALA A 307 -5.16 19.19 -23.39
N GLU A 308 -5.47 20.14 -24.28
CA GLU A 308 -6.82 20.62 -24.54
C GLU A 308 -7.73 19.49 -25.07
N GLY A 309 -7.22 18.66 -25.97
CA GLY A 309 -7.93 17.48 -26.48
C GLY A 309 -8.23 16.44 -25.39
N LEU A 310 -7.26 16.15 -24.52
CA LEU A 310 -7.46 15.28 -23.36
C LEU A 310 -8.47 15.86 -22.37
N ALA A 311 -8.39 17.16 -22.07
CA ALA A 311 -9.35 17.85 -21.23
C ALA A 311 -10.78 17.77 -21.80
N GLY A 312 -10.94 17.92 -23.12
CA GLY A 312 -12.23 17.74 -23.80
C GLY A 312 -12.77 16.31 -23.67
N ALA A 313 -11.93 15.30 -23.85
CA ALA A 313 -12.33 13.90 -23.69
C ALA A 313 -12.74 13.58 -22.23
N LEU A 314 -11.99 14.09 -21.26
CA LEU A 314 -12.33 13.97 -19.83
C LEU A 314 -13.64 14.70 -19.50
N ALA A 315 -13.85 15.89 -20.06
CA ALA A 315 -15.08 16.63 -19.82
C ALA A 315 -16.31 15.84 -20.27
N VAL A 316 -16.29 15.27 -21.48
CA VAL A 316 -17.35 14.39 -21.99
C VAL A 316 -17.54 13.18 -21.09
N GLN A 317 -16.45 12.57 -20.60
CA GLN A 317 -16.51 11.41 -19.72
C GLN A 317 -17.23 11.70 -18.39
N TYR A 318 -17.03 12.87 -17.80
CA TYR A 318 -17.62 13.24 -16.50
C TYR A 318 -19.00 13.92 -16.62
N GLN A 319 -19.42 14.35 -17.81
CA GLN A 319 -20.69 15.07 -18.00
C GLN A 319 -21.96 14.18 -17.82
N GLY A 320 -21.81 12.85 -17.77
CA GLY A 320 -22.90 11.87 -17.85
C GLY A 320 -23.72 11.56 -16.58
N ALA A 321 -23.56 12.28 -15.46
CA ALA A 321 -24.18 11.87 -14.18
C ALA A 321 -24.67 13.01 -13.27
N GLY A 322 -25.09 14.16 -13.83
CA GLY A 322 -25.46 15.33 -13.02
C GLY A 322 -24.27 16.06 -12.38
N THR A 323 -23.06 15.71 -12.80
CA THR A 323 -21.80 16.34 -12.39
C THR A 323 -21.56 17.63 -13.19
N LYS A 324 -21.27 18.73 -12.49
CA LYS A 324 -20.87 20.00 -13.11
C LYS A 324 -19.40 19.92 -13.52
N VAL A 325 -19.11 20.04 -14.81
CA VAL A 325 -17.73 20.04 -15.30
C VAL A 325 -17.34 21.44 -15.73
N ALA A 326 -16.22 21.95 -15.21
CA ALA A 326 -15.58 23.18 -15.64
C ALA A 326 -14.16 22.87 -16.15
N SER A 327 -13.70 23.64 -17.13
CA SER A 327 -12.34 23.54 -17.66
C SER A 327 -11.75 24.93 -17.86
N MET A 328 -10.48 25.11 -17.48
CA MET A 328 -9.77 26.38 -17.60
C MET A 328 -8.25 26.15 -17.70
N SER A 329 -7.50 27.16 -18.16
CA SER A 329 -6.04 27.09 -18.15
C SER A 329 -5.48 27.26 -16.73
N ASP A 330 -4.33 26.65 -16.47
CA ASP A 330 -3.57 26.80 -15.22
C ASP A 330 -3.20 28.25 -14.90
N SER A 331 -3.02 29.08 -15.92
CA SER A 331 -2.75 30.52 -15.80
C SER A 331 -3.95 31.35 -15.35
N VAL A 332 -5.17 30.84 -15.52
CA VAL A 332 -6.42 31.51 -15.12
C VAL A 332 -6.95 30.94 -13.82
N ALA A 333 -6.79 29.64 -13.60
CA ALA A 333 -7.25 28.96 -12.41
C ALA A 333 -6.66 29.59 -11.14
N THR A 334 -7.51 29.78 -10.13
CA THR A 334 -7.13 30.30 -8.81
C THR A 334 -7.23 29.22 -7.74
N ALA A 335 -6.60 29.43 -6.58
CA ALA A 335 -6.73 28.49 -5.47
C ALA A 335 -8.19 28.33 -4.99
N GLU A 336 -9.02 29.35 -5.17
CA GLU A 336 -10.46 29.31 -4.87
C GLU A 336 -11.20 28.40 -5.85
N ASP A 337 -10.89 28.48 -7.15
CA ASP A 337 -11.46 27.56 -8.16
C ASP A 337 -11.11 26.11 -7.83
N LEU A 338 -9.82 25.85 -7.53
CA LEU A 338 -9.37 24.51 -7.15
C LEU A 338 -10.05 24.06 -5.85
N GLY A 339 -10.15 24.91 -4.83
CA GLY A 339 -10.84 24.60 -3.57
C GLY A 339 -12.36 24.38 -3.72
N GLY A 340 -12.98 24.94 -4.76
CA GLY A 340 -14.41 24.79 -5.05
C GLY A 340 -14.81 23.39 -5.52
N ALA A 341 -13.91 22.65 -6.17
CA ALA A 341 -14.20 21.35 -6.77
C ALA A 341 -13.73 20.17 -5.89
N PRO A 342 -14.58 19.16 -5.56
CA PRO A 342 -14.14 17.95 -4.85
C PRO A 342 -13.18 17.08 -5.67
N LEU A 343 -13.29 17.13 -7.01
CA LEU A 343 -12.38 16.44 -7.93
C LEU A 343 -11.72 17.45 -8.88
N VAL A 344 -10.40 17.51 -8.84
CA VAL A 344 -9.57 18.34 -9.73
C VAL A 344 -8.73 17.45 -10.64
N LEU A 345 -8.79 17.67 -11.94
CA LEU A 345 -7.96 16.99 -12.93
C LEU A 345 -6.90 17.97 -13.45
N LEU A 346 -5.64 17.73 -13.11
CA LEU A 346 -4.52 18.50 -13.66
C LEU A 346 -4.03 17.79 -14.92
N VAL A 347 -4.06 18.48 -16.06
CA VAL A 347 -3.76 17.91 -17.37
C VAL A 347 -2.53 18.58 -17.97
N GLY A 348 -1.66 17.79 -18.60
CA GLY A 348 -0.50 18.29 -19.34
C GLY A 348 0.82 17.78 -18.77
N ARG A 349 1.94 18.20 -19.35
CA ARG A 349 3.26 17.87 -18.79
C ARG A 349 3.37 18.46 -17.38
N PRO A 350 3.78 17.69 -16.35
CA PRO A 350 3.75 18.15 -14.95
C PRO A 350 4.45 19.48 -14.69
N GLY A 351 5.68 19.70 -15.16
CA GLY A 351 6.35 21.00 -15.01
C GLY A 351 5.88 22.08 -15.99
N LEU A 352 4.85 21.79 -16.79
CA LEU A 352 4.15 22.77 -17.63
C LEU A 352 2.74 23.10 -17.10
N ASN A 353 2.38 22.60 -15.93
CA ASN A 353 1.13 22.92 -15.25
C ASN A 353 1.45 23.55 -13.88
N ALA A 354 1.18 24.85 -13.74
CA ALA A 354 1.56 25.64 -12.56
C ALA A 354 0.97 25.14 -11.23
N TRP A 355 -0.05 24.27 -11.28
CA TRP A 355 -0.69 23.69 -10.09
C TRP A 355 -0.13 22.32 -9.73
N THR A 356 0.52 21.61 -10.66
CA THR A 356 1.09 20.29 -10.38
C THR A 356 2.29 20.40 -9.44
N GLU A 357 3.10 21.45 -9.57
CA GLU A 357 4.25 21.72 -8.68
C GLU A 357 3.83 22.08 -7.24
N LYS A 358 2.57 22.51 -7.04
CA LYS A 358 2.02 22.86 -5.73
C LYS A 358 1.45 21.66 -4.97
N LEU A 359 1.46 20.48 -5.58
CA LEU A 359 0.99 19.25 -4.95
C LEU A 359 2.01 18.69 -3.96
N PRO A 360 1.56 17.85 -3.02
CA PRO A 360 2.44 16.90 -2.33
C PRO A 360 3.21 16.01 -3.32
N GLU A 361 4.16 15.21 -2.82
CA GLU A 361 4.86 14.22 -3.67
C GLU A 361 3.86 13.37 -4.46
N LEU A 362 4.05 13.31 -5.78
CA LEU A 362 3.34 12.34 -6.60
C LEU A 362 3.84 10.92 -6.26
N PRO A 363 2.96 9.89 -6.28
CA PRO A 363 3.35 8.51 -6.04
C PRO A 363 4.54 8.06 -6.90
N ILE A 364 4.51 8.44 -8.17
CA ILE A 364 5.64 8.39 -9.10
C ILE A 364 6.08 9.83 -9.33
N PRO A 365 7.29 10.23 -8.92
CA PRO A 365 7.83 11.55 -9.25
C PRO A 365 8.00 11.68 -10.77
N LEU A 366 7.32 12.67 -11.36
CA LEU A 366 7.50 13.02 -12.77
C LEU A 366 8.43 14.24 -12.88
N LYS A 367 9.48 14.08 -13.67
CA LYS A 367 10.28 15.21 -14.18
C LYS A 367 9.75 15.58 -15.57
N ASN A 368 10.25 16.69 -16.11
CA ASN A 368 9.80 17.21 -17.40
C ASN A 368 10.09 16.26 -18.59
N ASP A 369 11.18 15.52 -18.51
CA ASP A 369 11.70 14.67 -19.60
C ASP A 369 11.62 13.18 -19.28
N ARG A 370 11.38 12.79 -18.02
CA ARG A 370 11.40 11.40 -17.61
C ARG A 370 10.65 11.14 -16.31
N PHE A 371 10.35 9.88 -16.08
CA PHE A 371 10.04 9.37 -14.75
C PHE A 371 10.66 7.98 -14.57
N SER A 372 10.60 7.44 -13.37
CA SER A 372 11.16 6.12 -13.09
C SER A 372 10.19 5.32 -12.25
N LEU A 373 10.05 4.05 -12.59
CA LEU A 373 9.24 3.11 -11.84
C LEU A 373 10.01 1.80 -11.69
N LYS A 374 10.20 1.35 -10.45
CA LYS A 374 10.88 0.09 -10.11
C LYS A 374 12.25 -0.05 -10.81
N GLY A 375 13.02 1.04 -10.85
CA GLY A 375 14.34 1.09 -11.49
C GLY A 375 14.33 1.19 -13.02
N VAL A 376 13.16 1.13 -13.66
CA VAL A 376 13.02 1.36 -15.10
C VAL A 376 12.78 2.85 -15.34
N VAL A 377 13.59 3.45 -16.21
CA VAL A 377 13.45 4.85 -16.63
C VAL A 377 12.55 4.90 -17.86
N TYR A 378 11.59 5.83 -17.84
CA TYR A 378 10.68 6.12 -18.94
C TYR A 378 10.92 7.54 -19.40
N ASP A 379 11.28 7.70 -20.68
CA ASP A 379 11.77 8.97 -21.24
C ASP A 379 11.27 9.26 -22.68
N LYS A 380 10.48 8.36 -23.27
CA LYS A 380 9.86 8.59 -24.58
C LYS A 380 8.69 9.60 -24.48
N PRO A 381 8.45 10.44 -25.51
CA PRO A 381 7.29 11.34 -25.57
C PRO A 381 5.92 10.66 -25.51
N SER A 382 5.86 9.36 -25.81
CA SER A 382 4.65 8.54 -25.70
C SER A 382 4.41 8.01 -24.28
N HIS A 383 5.35 8.17 -23.35
CA HIS A 383 5.18 7.76 -21.97
C HIS A 383 4.45 8.82 -21.15
N GLY A 384 3.59 8.37 -20.24
CA GLY A 384 2.95 9.23 -19.26
C GLY A 384 2.26 8.44 -18.16
N THR A 385 1.81 9.15 -17.12
CA THR A 385 1.11 8.59 -15.97
C THR A 385 -0.19 9.36 -15.69
N MET A 386 -1.26 8.65 -15.36
CA MET A 386 -2.37 9.19 -14.59
C MET A 386 -2.17 8.76 -13.13
N GLN A 387 -2.21 9.70 -12.18
CA GLN A 387 -1.98 9.45 -10.76
C GLN A 387 -3.00 10.16 -9.88
N THR A 388 -3.55 9.50 -8.87
CA THR A 388 -4.47 10.11 -7.90
C THR A 388 -3.81 10.38 -6.54
N LEU A 389 -4.23 11.47 -5.89
CA LEU A 389 -3.80 11.84 -4.55
C LEU A 389 -4.86 12.71 -3.86
N LEU A 390 -4.67 12.96 -2.56
CA LEU A 390 -5.47 13.95 -1.83
C LEU A 390 -5.04 15.36 -2.22
N GLY A 391 -6.01 16.22 -2.51
CA GLY A 391 -5.77 17.61 -2.87
C GLY A 391 -5.50 18.48 -1.65
N PRO A 392 -4.56 19.45 -1.74
CA PRO A 392 -4.23 20.33 -0.62
C PRO A 392 -5.23 21.50 -0.46
N TRP A 393 -6.19 21.69 -1.36
CA TRP A 393 -7.02 22.90 -1.41
C TRP A 393 -8.34 22.78 -0.63
N ARG A 394 -8.79 21.57 -0.30
CA ARG A 394 -9.95 21.31 0.59
C ARG A 394 -9.83 19.95 1.26
N ASP A 395 -10.51 19.77 2.38
CA ASP A 395 -10.58 18.45 3.02
C ASP A 395 -11.35 17.45 2.14
N GLY A 396 -10.86 16.21 2.10
CA GLY A 396 -11.38 15.14 1.27
C GLY A 396 -11.28 15.36 -0.25
N GLN A 397 -10.53 16.37 -0.71
CA GLN A 397 -10.35 16.59 -2.15
C GLN A 397 -9.60 15.44 -2.81
N VAL A 398 -9.98 15.14 -4.05
CA VAL A 398 -9.22 14.25 -4.91
C VAL A 398 -8.62 15.04 -6.05
N VAL A 399 -7.33 14.84 -6.27
CA VAL A 399 -6.61 15.37 -7.43
C VAL A 399 -6.15 14.21 -8.27
N ALA A 400 -6.38 14.28 -9.58
CA ALA A 400 -5.79 13.38 -10.54
C ALA A 400 -4.86 14.14 -11.47
N VAL A 401 -3.60 13.72 -11.55
CA VAL A 401 -2.60 14.29 -12.45
C VAL A 401 -2.49 13.41 -13.67
N TYR A 402 -2.90 13.94 -14.82
CA TYR A 402 -2.71 13.35 -16.15
C TYR A 402 -1.45 13.92 -16.78
N GLY A 403 -0.31 13.33 -16.42
CA GLY A 403 1.03 13.77 -16.80
C GLY A 403 1.58 13.02 -18.00
N GLY A 404 1.79 13.71 -19.13
CA GLY A 404 2.46 13.16 -20.31
C GLY A 404 3.88 13.72 -20.49
N LEU A 405 4.84 12.90 -20.94
CA LEU A 405 6.17 13.38 -21.35
C LEU A 405 6.16 14.07 -22.72
N GLY A 406 5.05 14.02 -23.47
CA GLY A 406 4.84 14.75 -24.71
C GLY A 406 3.41 14.60 -25.24
N ALA A 407 3.12 15.26 -26.36
CA ALA A 407 1.80 15.26 -26.99
C ALA A 407 1.26 13.85 -27.32
N PRO A 408 2.08 12.86 -27.78
CA PRO A 408 1.59 11.51 -28.02
C PRO A 408 1.00 10.83 -26.78
N ALA A 409 1.62 11.00 -25.60
CA ALA A 409 1.12 10.42 -24.35
C ALA A 409 -0.27 10.98 -23.96
N LEU A 410 -0.46 12.30 -24.10
CA LEU A 410 -1.73 12.96 -23.76
C LEU A 410 -2.86 12.52 -24.69
N ARG A 411 -2.58 12.44 -26.00
CA ARG A 411 -3.54 11.91 -26.99
C ARG A 411 -3.93 10.47 -26.69
N GLN A 412 -2.97 9.65 -26.27
CA GLN A 412 -3.24 8.26 -25.88
C GLN A 412 -4.11 8.17 -24.62
N MET A 413 -3.84 8.98 -23.59
CA MET A 413 -4.68 8.97 -22.37
C MET A 413 -6.15 9.31 -22.68
N ALA A 414 -6.40 10.14 -23.68
CA ALA A 414 -7.75 10.50 -24.12
C ALA A 414 -8.53 9.29 -24.69
N THR A 415 -7.83 8.34 -25.32
CA THR A 415 -8.46 7.13 -25.89
C THR A 415 -8.63 6.01 -24.86
N LEU A 416 -7.77 5.94 -23.86
CA LEU A 416 -7.78 4.90 -22.82
C LEU A 416 -8.91 5.04 -21.78
N LYS A 417 -9.66 6.15 -21.77
CA LYS A 417 -10.80 6.41 -20.87
C LYS A 417 -10.48 6.23 -19.37
N LEU A 418 -9.32 6.72 -18.94
CA LEU A 418 -8.79 6.50 -17.58
C LEU A 418 -9.63 7.13 -16.46
N GLY A 419 -10.62 7.98 -16.77
CA GLY A 419 -11.44 8.72 -15.80
C GLY A 419 -12.32 7.89 -14.85
N GLN A 420 -12.30 6.54 -14.94
CA GLN A 420 -12.98 5.63 -14.00
C GLN A 420 -12.04 4.51 -13.55
N SER A 421 -10.73 4.75 -13.63
CA SER A 421 -9.72 3.77 -13.22
C SER A 421 -9.90 3.36 -11.76
N PRO A 422 -9.98 2.04 -11.44
CA PRO A 422 -9.97 1.56 -10.07
C PRO A 422 -8.56 1.56 -9.46
N VAL A 423 -7.53 1.84 -10.26
CA VAL A 423 -6.14 1.94 -9.81
C VAL A 423 -5.70 3.40 -9.67
N GLU A 424 -4.78 3.62 -8.74
CA GLU A 424 -4.24 4.95 -8.41
C GLU A 424 -3.29 5.47 -9.48
N VAL A 425 -2.47 4.58 -10.07
CA VAL A 425 -1.53 4.95 -11.12
C VAL A 425 -1.71 4.08 -12.35
N VAL A 426 -1.85 4.72 -13.51
CA VAL A 426 -1.85 4.06 -14.82
C VAL A 426 -0.75 4.65 -15.67
N MET A 427 0.09 3.80 -16.24
CA MET A 427 1.11 4.18 -17.21
C MET A 427 0.62 3.91 -18.63
N ALA A 428 0.68 4.92 -19.47
CA ALA A 428 0.40 4.81 -20.89
C ALA A 428 1.71 4.80 -21.69
N GLY A 429 1.77 3.96 -22.72
CA GLY A 429 2.73 4.13 -23.81
C GLY A 429 2.44 3.22 -25.00
N GLU A 430 2.92 3.61 -26.18
CA GLU A 430 2.72 2.92 -27.49
C GLU A 430 1.35 2.22 -27.60
N ASP A 431 0.27 3.01 -27.50
CA ASP A 431 -1.14 2.61 -27.65
C ASP A 431 -1.68 1.57 -26.66
N ARG A 432 -0.98 1.31 -25.56
CA ARG A 432 -1.44 0.42 -24.47
C ARG A 432 -1.18 0.98 -23.08
N ILE A 433 -1.85 0.38 -22.10
CA ILE A 433 -1.46 0.50 -20.69
C ILE A 433 -0.22 -0.38 -20.48
N ILE A 434 0.88 0.21 -20.03
CA ILE A 434 2.15 -0.50 -19.79
C ILE A 434 2.22 -1.02 -18.35
N ALA A 435 1.67 -0.28 -17.39
CA ALA A 435 1.50 -0.73 -16.01
C ALA A 435 0.30 -0.04 -15.35
N ALA A 436 -0.26 -0.69 -14.35
CA ALA A 436 -1.36 -0.18 -13.55
C ALA A 436 -1.23 -0.73 -12.13
N GLY A 437 -1.47 0.09 -11.11
CA GLY A 437 -1.38 -0.37 -9.73
C GLY A 437 -1.62 0.72 -8.69
N THR A 438 -1.61 0.27 -7.44
CA THR A 438 -1.48 1.11 -6.26
C THR A 438 -0.01 1.17 -5.91
N TYR A 439 0.54 2.38 -5.83
CA TYR A 439 1.97 2.62 -5.56
C TYR A 439 2.12 3.29 -4.20
N PRO A 440 3.29 3.18 -3.55
CA PRO A 440 3.50 3.74 -2.23
C PRO A 440 3.18 5.24 -2.22
N LEU A 441 2.15 5.60 -1.48
CA LEU A 441 1.85 6.99 -1.17
C LEU A 441 2.35 7.26 0.25
N ALA A 442 3.12 8.34 0.39
CA ALA A 442 3.52 8.79 1.71
C ALA A 442 2.26 9.16 2.49
N ASP A 443 1.97 8.42 3.57
CA ASP A 443 0.89 8.79 4.47
C ASP A 443 1.33 10.08 5.20
N PRO A 444 0.60 11.20 5.06
CA PRO A 444 0.98 12.48 5.65
C PRO A 444 1.08 12.43 7.17
N GLU A 445 0.30 11.58 7.84
CA GLU A 445 0.36 11.43 9.30
C GLU A 445 1.61 10.66 9.72
N MET A 446 2.09 9.74 8.87
CA MET A 446 3.27 8.91 9.12
C MET A 446 4.56 9.46 8.47
N SER A 447 4.51 10.67 7.92
CA SER A 447 5.64 11.27 7.19
C SER A 447 5.87 12.72 7.62
N ALA A 448 7.14 13.10 7.77
CA ALA A 448 7.53 14.48 8.02
C ALA A 448 8.50 14.95 6.94
N ARG A 449 8.12 16.02 6.23
CA ARG A 449 9.06 16.79 5.40
C ARG A 449 9.80 17.78 6.27
N LEU A 450 11.10 17.81 6.12
CA LEU A 450 11.99 18.65 6.90
C LEU A 450 12.45 19.78 5.98
N PRO A 451 12.40 21.04 6.44
CA PRO A 451 12.90 22.15 5.63
C PRO A 451 14.36 21.85 5.26
N ALA A 452 14.71 22.11 4.00
CA ALA A 452 16.11 22.14 3.60
C ALA A 452 16.79 23.14 4.53
N THR A 453 17.56 22.65 5.49
CA THR A 453 18.20 23.51 6.47
C THR A 453 19.06 24.48 5.68
N GLY A 454 18.71 25.77 5.68
CA GLY A 454 19.49 26.86 5.09
C GLY A 454 20.79 27.11 5.85
N VAL A 455 21.46 26.05 6.29
CA VAL A 455 22.78 26.12 6.90
C VAL A 455 23.75 26.15 5.74
N SER A 456 24.07 27.36 5.29
CA SER A 456 25.35 27.60 4.62
C SER A 456 26.43 26.86 5.39
N ALA A 457 27.16 25.96 4.72
CA ALA A 457 28.39 25.42 5.26
C ALA A 457 29.20 26.59 5.85
N PRO A 458 29.72 26.49 7.09
CA PRO A 458 30.55 27.55 7.62
C PRO A 458 31.69 27.79 6.64
N SER A 459 31.86 29.05 6.21
CA SER A 459 33.02 29.44 5.39
C SER A 459 34.29 28.90 6.04
N PRO A 460 35.24 28.34 5.27
CA PRO A 460 36.54 28.05 5.83
C PRO A 460 37.11 29.36 6.37
N ALA A 461 37.45 29.37 7.66
CA ALA A 461 38.04 30.53 8.32
C ALA A 461 39.33 30.95 7.60
N PRO A 462 39.64 32.27 7.57
CA PRO A 462 40.73 32.84 6.78
C PRO A 462 42.13 32.33 7.15
#